data_AF-A0A3B4AMP1-F1
#
_entry.id   AF-A0A3B4AMP1-F1
#
_cell.length_a   1.000
_cell.length_b   1.000
_cell.length_c   1.000
_cell.angle_alpha   90.00
_cell.angle_beta   90.00
_cell.angle_gamma   90.00
#
_symmetry.space_group_name_H-M   'P 1'
#
loop_
_entity.id
_entity.type
_entity.pdbx_description
1 polymer ?
#
loop_
_entity_poly.entity_id
_entity_poly.type
_entity_poly.pdbx_seq_one_letter_code
_entity_poly.pdbx_strand_id
1 'polypeptide(L)'
;METTKVNFVVRADTSAGEIIAVVGSCEALGNWSHQKAVTLHPVEDAVGTWTATANVPKGAVVNYRYFKGFFLESKNAGGPCHVIVNVWETHHHPRTLTPTAAHLNVHDGQFGIQNGVCCVDSGWLTCQTEIRLRLHYSKSPPVSITKKKFKKSRFR
;
A
#
# COMPACT_ATOMS: atom_id res chain seq x y z
N MET A 1 -23.44 12.02 -12.12
CA MET A 1 -23.05 12.58 -10.81
C MET A 1 -21.93 13.57 -11.07
N GLU A 2 -21.95 14.74 -10.42
CA GLU A 2 -20.86 15.72 -10.56
C GLU A 2 -19.63 15.23 -9.78
N THR A 3 -18.44 15.38 -10.37
CA THR A 3 -17.18 14.93 -9.78
C THR A 3 -16.22 16.09 -9.61
N THR A 4 -15.38 16.00 -8.58
CA THR A 4 -14.22 16.89 -8.36
C THR A 4 -12.95 16.17 -8.75
N LYS A 5 -12.10 16.82 -9.53
CA LYS A 5 -10.74 16.35 -9.81
C LYS A 5 -9.87 16.64 -8.59
N VAL A 6 -9.55 15.60 -7.82
CA VAL A 6 -8.72 15.70 -6.61
C VAL A 6 -7.32 15.20 -6.91
N ASN A 7 -6.32 16.05 -6.66
CA ASN A 7 -4.92 15.65 -6.65
C ASN A 7 -4.49 15.34 -5.21
N PHE A 8 -4.21 14.08 -4.94
CA PHE A 8 -3.71 13.57 -3.67
C PHE A 8 -2.20 13.70 -3.65
N VAL A 9 -1.64 14.37 -2.64
CA VAL A 9 -0.20 14.57 -2.47
C VAL A 9 0.22 14.10 -1.08
N VAL A 10 1.14 13.15 -1.00
CA VAL A 10 1.65 12.61 0.27
C VAL A 10 3.16 12.43 0.22
N ARG A 11 3.84 12.68 1.34
CA ARG A 11 5.29 12.45 1.48
C ARG A 11 5.54 11.07 2.07
N ALA A 12 6.43 10.29 1.47
CA ALA A 12 6.78 8.95 1.93
C ALA A 12 8.13 8.49 1.38
N ASP A 13 8.90 7.81 2.23
CA ASP A 13 10.05 7.01 1.80
C ASP A 13 9.59 5.63 1.33
N THR A 14 10.15 5.14 0.23
CA THR A 14 9.84 3.81 -0.32
C THR A 14 11.09 2.97 -0.48
N SER A 15 10.94 1.66 -0.34
CA SER A 15 11.97 0.71 -0.75
C SER A 15 12.02 0.55 -2.27
N ALA A 16 13.08 -0.07 -2.80
CA ALA A 16 13.18 -0.33 -4.23
C ALA A 16 11.97 -1.14 -4.75
N GLY A 17 11.29 -0.61 -5.76
CA GLY A 17 10.09 -1.21 -6.36
C GLY A 17 8.79 -1.06 -5.56
N GLU A 18 8.84 -0.44 -4.37
CA GLU A 18 7.66 -0.16 -3.56
C GLU A 18 6.97 1.12 -4.06
N ILE A 19 5.64 1.08 -4.15
CA ILE A 19 4.80 2.16 -4.66
C ILE A 19 3.81 2.59 -3.58
N ILE A 20 3.53 3.89 -3.51
CA ILE A 20 2.44 4.43 -2.69
C ILE A 20 1.14 4.35 -3.46
N ALA A 21 0.06 3.92 -2.83
CA ALA A 21 -1.26 3.92 -3.42
C ALA A 21 -2.31 4.42 -2.43
N VAL A 22 -3.42 4.92 -2.98
CA VAL A 22 -4.59 5.37 -2.22
C VAL A 22 -5.80 4.51 -2.56
N VAL A 23 -6.54 4.10 -1.54
CA VAL A 23 -7.80 3.38 -1.67
C VAL A 23 -8.84 4.00 -0.75
N GLY A 24 -10.11 3.98 -1.15
CA GLY A 24 -11.15 4.67 -0.40
C GLY A 24 -12.56 4.21 -0.71
N SER A 25 -13.53 4.92 -0.13
CA SER A 25 -14.94 4.52 -0.06
C SER A 25 -15.74 4.74 -1.32
N CYS A 26 -15.18 5.37 -2.35
CA CYS A 26 -15.85 5.62 -3.63
C CYS A 26 -15.23 4.79 -4.75
N GLU A 27 -15.98 4.68 -5.85
CA GLU A 27 -15.59 3.88 -7.02
C GLU A 27 -14.24 4.32 -7.60
N ALA A 28 -14.03 5.64 -7.72
CA ALA A 28 -12.78 6.21 -8.22
C ALA A 28 -11.56 5.90 -7.35
N LEU A 29 -11.77 5.48 -6.10
CA LEU A 29 -10.73 5.03 -5.17
C LEU A 29 -10.83 3.53 -4.86
N GLY A 30 -11.55 2.76 -5.68
CA GLY A 30 -11.56 1.31 -5.63
C GLY A 30 -12.48 0.67 -4.59
N ASN A 31 -13.35 1.42 -3.90
CA ASN A 31 -14.30 0.90 -2.91
C ASN A 31 -13.63 0.00 -1.85
N TRP A 32 -12.53 0.46 -1.25
CA TRP A 32 -11.70 -0.28 -0.28
C TRP A 32 -11.05 -1.56 -0.80
N SER A 33 -11.12 -1.83 -2.11
CA SER A 33 -10.39 -2.94 -2.73
C SER A 33 -8.97 -2.49 -3.09
N HIS A 34 -7.97 -3.01 -2.38
CA HIS A 34 -6.56 -2.70 -2.66
C HIS A 34 -6.13 -3.08 -4.09
N GLN A 35 -6.78 -4.08 -4.72
CA GLN A 35 -6.54 -4.45 -6.13
C GLN A 35 -7.00 -3.36 -7.11
N LYS A 36 -7.88 -2.44 -6.66
CA LYS A 36 -8.42 -1.31 -7.43
C LYS A 36 -7.92 0.03 -6.91
N ALA A 37 -6.88 0.03 -6.08
CA ALA A 37 -6.31 1.24 -5.55
C ALA A 37 -5.68 2.10 -6.65
N VAL A 38 -5.68 3.41 -6.45
CA VAL A 38 -5.03 4.35 -7.35
C VAL A 38 -3.56 4.45 -6.97
N THR A 39 -2.67 4.13 -7.90
CA THR A 39 -1.22 4.26 -7.72
C THR A 39 -0.80 5.72 -7.77
N LEU A 40 0.05 6.14 -6.83
CA LEU A 40 0.71 7.44 -6.89
C LEU A 40 2.04 7.33 -7.62
N HIS A 41 2.45 8.45 -8.20
CA HIS A 41 3.72 8.60 -8.90
C HIS A 41 4.62 9.59 -8.16
N PRO A 42 5.95 9.37 -8.16
CA PRO A 42 6.88 10.31 -7.56
C PRO A 42 6.84 11.65 -8.32
N VAL A 43 6.98 12.75 -7.61
CA VAL A 43 7.07 14.09 -8.18
C VAL A 43 8.55 14.39 -8.48
N GLU A 44 8.85 14.71 -9.74
CA GLU A 44 10.24 14.87 -10.24
C GLU A 44 11.07 15.87 -9.42
N ASP A 45 10.49 17.03 -9.08
CA ASP A 45 11.19 18.12 -8.38
C ASP A 45 11.03 18.08 -6.85
N ALA A 46 10.40 17.04 -6.29
CA ALA A 46 10.11 16.94 -4.87
C ALA A 46 10.38 15.52 -4.34
N VAL A 47 11.64 15.28 -3.99
CA VAL A 47 12.10 13.98 -3.45
C VAL A 47 11.21 13.53 -2.29
N GLY A 48 10.79 12.26 -2.34
CA GLY A 48 9.92 11.66 -1.33
C GLY A 48 8.47 12.15 -1.37
N THR A 49 8.07 12.93 -2.38
CA THR A 49 6.68 13.36 -2.59
C THR A 49 6.04 12.55 -3.70
N TRP A 50 4.83 12.07 -3.43
CA TRP A 50 4.04 11.22 -4.32
C TRP A 50 2.71 11.88 -4.61
N THR A 51 2.23 11.74 -5.85
CA THR A 51 0.98 12.35 -6.29
C THR A 51 0.12 11.42 -7.15
N ALA A 52 -1.20 11.50 -7.00
CA ALA A 52 -2.17 10.87 -7.90
C ALA A 52 -3.38 11.76 -8.07
N THR A 53 -4.00 11.72 -9.24
CA THR A 53 -5.27 12.43 -9.48
C THR A 53 -6.40 11.45 -9.69
N ALA A 54 -7.54 11.66 -9.01
CA ALA A 54 -8.77 10.91 -9.23
C ALA A 54 -10.00 11.82 -9.25
N ASN A 55 -11.03 11.41 -10.00
CA ASN A 55 -12.31 12.11 -10.06
C ASN A 55 -13.26 11.54 -9.03
N VAL A 56 -13.39 12.20 -7.87
CA VAL A 56 -14.22 11.71 -6.76
C VAL A 56 -15.59 12.41 -6.74
N PRO A 57 -16.62 11.85 -6.08
CA PRO A 57 -17.94 12.47 -6.01
C PRO A 57 -17.90 13.84 -5.31
N LYS A 58 -18.44 14.88 -5.95
CA LYS A 58 -18.52 16.24 -5.39
C LYS A 58 -19.60 16.32 -4.33
N GLY A 59 -19.32 17.00 -3.23
CA GLY A 59 -20.25 17.26 -2.12
C GLY A 59 -20.53 16.07 -1.20
N ALA A 60 -19.97 14.90 -1.49
CA ALA A 60 -20.09 13.71 -0.66
C ALA A 60 -18.83 13.50 0.20
N VAL A 61 -19.01 12.90 1.37
CA VAL A 61 -17.90 12.48 2.23
C VAL A 61 -17.20 11.28 1.59
N VAL A 62 -15.89 11.40 1.36
CA VAL A 62 -15.04 10.34 0.85
C VAL A 62 -13.97 10.01 1.90
N ASN A 63 -13.95 8.76 2.33
CA ASN A 63 -12.97 8.22 3.27
C ASN A 63 -11.90 7.44 2.51
N TYR A 64 -10.63 7.55 2.89
CA TYR A 64 -9.53 6.90 2.19
C TYR A 64 -8.32 6.63 3.10
N ARG A 65 -7.42 5.76 2.64
CA ARG A 65 -6.14 5.44 3.29
C ARG A 65 -5.06 5.27 2.25
N TYR A 66 -3.83 5.60 2.64
CA TYR A 66 -2.66 5.21 1.86
C TYR A 66 -2.14 3.84 2.29
N PHE A 67 -1.46 3.16 1.36
CA PHE A 67 -0.61 2.03 1.66
C PHE A 67 0.63 2.04 0.76
N LYS A 68 1.63 1.29 1.19
CA LYS A 68 2.83 0.95 0.43
C LYS A 68 2.72 -0.48 -0.05
N GLY A 69 3.07 -0.75 -1.31
CA GLY A 69 2.97 -2.09 -1.84
C GLY A 69 3.68 -2.28 -3.18
N PHE A 70 3.52 -3.48 -3.73
CA PHE A 70 4.07 -3.89 -5.01
C PHE A 70 2.93 -4.17 -5.99
N PHE A 71 3.03 -3.60 -7.19
CA PHE A 71 2.05 -3.74 -8.25
C PHE A 71 2.67 -4.62 -9.34
N LEU A 72 2.29 -5.90 -9.34
CA LEU A 72 2.88 -6.91 -10.21
C LEU A 72 2.02 -7.06 -11.46
N GLU A 73 2.58 -6.76 -12.62
CA GLU A 73 1.90 -7.00 -13.89
C GLU A 73 1.72 -8.51 -14.13
N SER A 74 0.59 -8.86 -14.73
CA SER A 74 0.33 -10.23 -15.16
C SER A 74 1.30 -10.62 -16.29
N LYS A 75 1.82 -11.85 -16.21
CA LYS A 75 2.63 -12.44 -17.29
C LYS A 75 1.84 -12.66 -18.58
N ASN A 76 0.52 -12.80 -18.46
CA ASN A 76 -0.38 -12.90 -19.60
C ASN A 76 -0.81 -11.49 -20.03
N ALA A 77 -0.70 -11.20 -21.33
CA ALA A 77 -1.17 -9.95 -21.91
C ALA A 77 -2.65 -9.71 -21.54
N GLY A 78 -2.95 -8.58 -20.91
CA GLY A 78 -4.30 -8.21 -20.47
C GLY A 78 -4.79 -8.87 -19.17
N GLY A 79 -3.95 -9.64 -18.47
CA GLY A 79 -4.30 -10.16 -17.15
C GLY A 79 -4.29 -9.08 -16.05
N PRO A 80 -4.95 -9.32 -14.91
CA PRO A 80 -5.05 -8.34 -13.84
C PRO A 80 -3.68 -8.07 -13.20
N CYS A 81 -3.43 -6.81 -12.83
CA CYS A 81 -2.32 -6.47 -11.94
C CYS A 81 -2.58 -7.09 -10.56
N HIS A 82 -1.57 -7.72 -9.96
CA HIS A 82 -1.63 -8.23 -8.60
C HIS A 82 -1.00 -7.24 -7.63
N VAL A 83 -1.81 -6.74 -6.70
CA VAL A 83 -1.36 -5.81 -5.66
C VAL A 83 -1.03 -6.56 -4.38
N ILE A 84 0.23 -6.49 -3.96
CA ILE A 84 0.72 -6.98 -2.67
C ILE A 84 0.93 -5.79 -1.75
N VAL A 85 0.18 -5.73 -0.66
CA VAL A 85 0.33 -4.63 0.31
C VAL A 85 1.43 -4.97 1.30
N ASN A 86 2.40 -4.07 1.44
CA ASN A 86 3.49 -4.19 2.40
C ASN A 86 3.15 -3.49 3.73
N VAL A 87 2.66 -2.24 3.67
CA VAL A 87 2.37 -1.44 4.87
C VAL A 87 1.13 -0.58 4.68
N TRP A 88 0.22 -0.57 5.64
CA TRP A 88 -0.97 0.29 5.68
C TRP A 88 -0.79 1.48 6.62
N GLU A 89 -1.50 2.59 6.35
CA GLU A 89 -1.87 3.54 7.41
C GLU A 89 -2.96 2.95 8.31
N THR A 90 -2.73 2.94 9.62
CA THR A 90 -3.58 2.24 10.60
C THR A 90 -4.18 3.14 11.68
N HIS A 91 -4.22 4.46 11.48
CA HIS A 91 -5.02 5.34 12.34
C HIS A 91 -6.46 4.84 12.43
N HIS A 92 -7.08 4.93 13.62
CA HIS A 92 -8.45 4.43 13.83
C HIS A 92 -9.43 5.00 12.79
N HIS A 93 -9.36 6.31 12.57
CA HIS A 93 -10.16 6.99 11.54
C HIS A 93 -9.38 7.07 10.22
N PRO A 94 -10.01 6.73 9.08
CA PRO A 94 -9.41 6.99 7.77
C PRO A 94 -9.31 8.50 7.52
N ARG A 95 -8.48 8.87 6.55
CA ARG A 95 -8.47 10.26 6.05
C ARG A 95 -9.82 10.55 5.40
N THR A 96 -10.29 11.77 5.55
CA THR A 96 -11.63 12.18 5.12
C THR A 96 -11.55 13.45 4.30
N LEU A 97 -12.26 13.49 3.17
CA LEU A 97 -12.39 14.68 2.34
C LEU A 97 -13.86 14.87 1.91
N THR A 98 -14.31 16.12 1.83
CA THR A 98 -15.63 16.47 1.27
C THR A 98 -15.41 17.54 0.19
N PRO A 99 -15.27 17.15 -1.08
CA PRO A 99 -14.78 18.05 -2.10
C PRO A 99 -15.92 18.91 -2.65
N THR A 100 -15.79 20.23 -2.59
CA THR A 100 -16.83 21.19 -3.00
C THR A 100 -16.46 21.97 -4.27
N ALA A 101 -15.17 22.10 -4.58
CA ALA A 101 -14.67 22.76 -5.78
C ALA A 101 -14.62 21.80 -6.99
N ALA A 102 -14.41 22.32 -8.21
CA ALA A 102 -14.19 21.50 -9.40
C ALA A 102 -12.81 20.81 -9.39
N HIS A 103 -11.83 21.47 -8.78
CA HIS A 103 -10.46 21.00 -8.62
C HIS A 103 -10.02 21.19 -7.17
N LEU A 104 -9.34 20.20 -6.60
CA LEU A 104 -8.81 20.27 -5.24
C LEU A 104 -7.42 19.65 -5.20
N ASN A 105 -6.49 20.30 -4.50
CA ASN A 105 -5.18 19.75 -4.22
C ASN A 105 -5.09 19.42 -2.72
N VAL A 106 -4.92 18.15 -2.38
CA VAL A 106 -4.94 17.64 -1.01
C VAL A 106 -3.52 17.29 -0.60
N HIS A 107 -2.93 18.08 0.28
CA HIS A 107 -1.61 17.83 0.84
C HIS A 107 -1.74 17.08 2.17
N ASP A 108 -1.61 15.76 2.12
CA ASP A 108 -1.86 14.84 3.24
C ASP A 108 -0.70 14.70 4.23
N GLY A 109 0.34 15.52 4.08
CA GLY A 109 1.50 15.49 4.96
C GLY A 109 2.38 14.28 4.67
N GLN A 110 2.72 13.52 5.71
CA GLN A 110 3.58 12.34 5.63
C GLN A 110 2.78 11.06 5.84
N PHE A 111 3.08 10.04 5.03
CA PHE A 111 2.48 8.72 5.10
C PHE A 111 2.59 8.16 6.52
N GLY A 112 1.46 7.67 7.03
CA GLY A 112 1.39 7.06 8.34
C GLY A 112 1.39 8.05 9.48
N ILE A 113 1.51 9.37 9.24
CA ILE A 113 1.52 10.40 10.29
C ILE A 113 0.24 11.23 10.23
N GLN A 114 -0.48 11.28 11.36
CA GLN A 114 -1.57 12.22 11.59
C GLN A 114 -1.40 12.84 12.98
N ASN A 115 -1.47 14.17 13.08
CA ASN A 115 -1.29 14.92 14.33
C ASN A 115 0.02 14.55 15.08
N GLY A 116 1.10 14.30 14.33
CA GLY A 116 2.40 13.92 14.89
C GLY A 116 2.52 12.45 15.34
N VAL A 117 1.45 11.66 15.25
CA VAL A 117 1.47 10.24 15.62
C VAL A 117 1.61 9.36 14.39
N CYS A 118 2.62 8.49 14.40
CA CYS A 118 2.83 7.49 13.37
C CYS A 118 2.02 6.22 13.67
N CYS A 119 1.06 5.87 12.82
CA CYS A 119 0.29 4.63 12.89
C CYS A 119 0.38 3.90 11.55
N VAL A 120 1.27 2.92 11.49
CA VAL A 120 1.42 2.03 10.33
C VAL A 120 1.54 0.58 10.80
N ASP A 121 1.09 -0.36 9.99
CA ASP A 121 1.25 -1.79 10.26
C ASP A 121 1.47 -2.55 8.95
N SER A 122 2.10 -3.71 9.05
CA SER A 122 2.31 -4.60 7.92
C SER A 122 0.98 -5.04 7.32
N GLY A 123 0.93 -5.07 5.99
CA GLY A 123 -0.17 -5.71 5.27
C GLY A 123 -0.20 -7.20 5.58
N TRP A 124 -1.41 -7.73 5.77
CA TRP A 124 -1.61 -9.17 5.72
C TRP A 124 -1.40 -9.67 4.30
N LEU A 125 -0.98 -10.93 4.13
CA LEU A 125 -0.92 -11.59 2.83
C LEU A 125 -2.29 -11.51 2.15
N THR A 126 -2.47 -10.53 1.27
CA THR A 126 -3.72 -10.26 0.54
C THR A 126 -4.04 -11.36 -0.46
N CYS A 127 -3.05 -12.19 -0.77
CA CYS A 127 -3.16 -13.42 -1.54
C CYS A 127 -2.46 -14.54 -0.74
N GLN A 128 -3.10 -15.71 -0.63
CA GLN A 128 -2.43 -16.89 -0.09
C GLN A 128 -1.34 -17.35 -1.06
N THR A 129 -0.09 -17.03 -0.75
CA THR A 129 1.09 -17.56 -1.46
C THR A 129 1.66 -18.71 -0.65
N GLU A 130 1.40 -19.95 -1.07
CA GLU A 130 2.00 -21.14 -0.46
C GLU A 130 3.36 -21.42 -1.12
N ILE A 131 4.45 -21.34 -0.36
CA ILE A 131 5.74 -21.90 -0.79
C ILE A 131 5.84 -23.32 -0.21
N ARG A 132 5.59 -24.32 -1.05
CA ARG A 132 5.75 -25.73 -0.67
C ARG A 132 7.18 -26.19 -0.90
N LEU A 133 7.99 -26.18 0.16
CA LEU A 133 9.33 -26.77 0.13
C LEU A 133 9.24 -28.26 0.46
N ARG A 134 9.47 -29.13 -0.53
CA ARG A 134 9.56 -30.59 -0.32
C ARG A 134 11.03 -30.99 -0.26
N LEU A 135 11.47 -31.46 0.91
CA LEU A 135 12.80 -32.02 1.10
C LEU A 135 12.71 -33.54 0.98
N HIS A 136 13.43 -34.11 0.02
CA HIS A 136 13.55 -35.56 -0.13
C HIS A 136 14.70 -36.10 0.74
N TYR A 137 14.73 -37.43 0.91
CA TYR A 137 15.82 -38.09 1.64
C TYR A 137 17.19 -37.69 1.07
N SER A 138 18.12 -37.41 1.96
CA SER A 138 19.52 -37.13 1.65
C SER A 138 20.40 -37.79 2.72
N LYS A 139 21.58 -38.28 2.32
CA LYS A 139 22.57 -38.85 3.24
C LYS A 139 23.11 -37.82 4.25
N SER A 140 23.01 -36.54 3.93
CA SER A 140 23.34 -35.40 4.79
C SER A 140 22.12 -34.47 4.94
N PRO A 141 22.02 -33.66 6.02
CA PRO A 141 20.87 -32.79 6.23
C PRO A 141 20.74 -31.81 5.04
N PRO A 142 19.64 -31.87 4.26
CA PRO A 142 19.51 -31.08 3.04
C PRO A 142 19.35 -29.58 3.34
N VAL A 143 18.85 -29.24 4.53
CA VAL A 143 18.77 -27.86 5.04
C VAL A 143 19.13 -27.88 6.53
N SER A 144 19.98 -26.94 6.95
CA SER A 144 20.31 -26.70 8.36
C SER A 144 19.88 -25.28 8.74
N ILE A 145 18.72 -25.16 9.37
CA ILE A 145 18.16 -23.87 9.82
C ILE A 145 18.62 -23.60 11.26
N THR A 146 19.92 -23.48 11.48
CA THR A 146 20.44 -22.98 12.75
C THR A 146 21.70 -22.16 12.52
N LYS A 147 21.67 -20.88 12.91
CA LYS A 147 22.90 -20.10 13.03
C LYS A 147 23.74 -20.72 14.14
N LYS A 148 25.04 -20.95 13.91
CA LYS A 148 25.96 -21.60 14.88
C LYS A 148 25.84 -20.99 16.29
N LYS A 149 25.66 -19.67 16.38
CA LYS A 149 25.51 -18.93 17.65
C LYS A 149 24.27 -19.30 18.49
N PHE A 150 23.25 -19.93 17.92
CA PHE A 150 22.02 -20.29 18.62
C PHE A 150 21.88 -21.80 18.89
N LYS A 151 22.86 -22.63 18.53
CA LYS A 151 22.80 -24.09 18.71
C LYS A 151 22.62 -24.54 20.17
N LYS A 152 23.00 -23.72 21.15
CA LYS A 152 22.87 -24.00 22.59
C LYS A 152 21.77 -23.17 23.27
N SER A 153 21.04 -22.35 22.51
CA SER A 153 19.96 -21.54 23.06
C SER A 153 18.81 -22.45 23.46
N ARG A 154 18.53 -22.57 24.76
CA ARG A 154 17.29 -23.17 25.23
C ARG A 154 16.21 -22.10 25.14
N PHE A 155 15.23 -22.31 24.29
CA PHE A 155 13.98 -21.54 24.36
C PHE A 155 13.32 -21.91 25.70
N ARG A 156 13.11 -20.92 26.56
CA ARG A 156 12.21 -21.00 27.71
C ARG A 156 10.89 -20.39 27.32
#